data_AF-A0A226DTK7-F1
#
_entry.id   AF-A0A226DTK7-F1
#
_cell.length_a   1.000
_cell.length_b   1.000
_cell.length_c   1.000
_cell.angle_alpha   90.00
_cell.angle_beta   90.00
_cell.angle_gamma   90.00
#
_symmetry.space_group_name_H-M   'P 1'
#
loop_
_entity.id
_entity.type
_entity.pdbx_description
1 polymer ?
#
loop_
_entity_poly.entity_id
_entity_poly.type
_entity_poly.pdbx_seq_one_letter_code
_entity_poly.pdbx_strand_id
1 'polypeptide(L)'
;MGTFKYMKSISFERPSLVFTAGESIKGNLIFDGAPTTSKIFDLHLILTGVVRQSNSYRPYVENKRHLSDYSYNILQTYSKCRVTKGTEDAVTIPAKTRTEVGFELDIPESLWSTFLGGLGYTVYRIIIIGRPNSAIFAKEGVLCHKEIVIIGLVNSIRDGFVDEFNETKVFTSKSGGNQTAKLSVHLDKMCATPGDMFSFRVKVENGLKLPLGAIKMVFQQNVTYDFSGMPSLFLQKDKEVNFLVQKEGPTIPPGPGRTVPWNWSFQIPHTVPSEMGAEGCPLIKVSYCILFIVAKFVNLKVTVPIHLGTPTSDESEWEELSLEYGKLLKRSLSSQSLAAWGDDKSESCWSLLELEGAGEGGSRQVT
;
A
#
# COMPACT_ATOMS: atom_id res chain seq x y z
N MET A 1 -22.65 8.47 28.52
CA MET A 1 -21.85 8.71 27.30
C MET A 1 -22.82 9.21 26.23
N GLY A 2 -22.72 10.49 25.83
CA GLY A 2 -23.61 11.04 24.81
C GLY A 2 -23.11 10.71 23.42
N THR A 3 -23.53 9.57 22.88
CA THR A 3 -23.35 9.27 21.45
C THR A 3 -24.18 10.26 20.63
N PHE A 4 -23.58 10.83 19.60
CA PHE A 4 -24.28 11.62 18.60
C PHE A 4 -25.26 10.73 17.83
N LYS A 5 -26.49 10.62 18.33
CA LYS A 5 -27.53 9.74 17.77
C LYS A 5 -27.99 10.13 16.36
N TYR A 6 -27.54 11.28 15.84
CA TYR A 6 -28.11 11.92 14.66
C TYR A 6 -27.18 11.96 13.45
N MET A 7 -25.89 11.67 13.60
CA MET A 7 -25.03 11.51 12.43
C MET A 7 -25.32 10.14 11.81
N LYS A 8 -25.84 10.13 10.58
CA LYS A 8 -26.24 8.90 9.88
C LYS A 8 -25.07 8.29 9.14
N SER A 9 -24.36 9.11 8.36
CA SER A 9 -23.32 8.63 7.46
C SER A 9 -22.36 9.75 7.06
N ILE A 10 -21.26 9.32 6.42
CA ILE A 10 -20.32 10.17 5.70
C ILE A 10 -20.41 9.82 4.23
N SER A 11 -20.55 10.84 3.38
CA SER A 11 -20.51 10.70 1.93
C SER A 11 -19.23 11.34 1.43
N PHE A 12 -18.32 10.56 0.85
CA PHE A 12 -17.15 11.10 0.17
C PHE A 12 -17.52 11.48 -1.27
N GLU A 13 -16.83 12.48 -1.82
CA GLU A 13 -17.05 12.92 -3.21
C GLU A 13 -16.63 11.85 -4.22
N ARG A 14 -15.50 11.18 -3.96
CA ARG A 14 -15.07 9.99 -4.72
C ARG A 14 -15.45 8.69 -3.99
N PRO A 15 -15.83 7.64 -4.73
CA PRO A 15 -16.16 6.33 -4.16
C PRO A 15 -14.91 5.57 -3.67
N SER A 16 -13.76 5.80 -4.31
CA SER A 16 -12.48 5.24 -3.88
C SER A 16 -11.93 6.02 -2.68
N LEU A 17 -11.66 5.32 -1.57
CA LEU A 17 -11.00 5.92 -0.40
C LEU A 17 -9.47 5.87 -0.53
N VAL A 18 -8.99 6.11 -1.74
CA VAL A 18 -7.57 6.09 -2.10
C VAL A 18 -7.19 7.46 -2.60
N PHE A 19 -6.12 7.98 -2.01
CA PHE A 19 -5.68 9.34 -2.16
C PHE A 19 -4.18 9.36 -2.42
N THR A 20 -3.73 10.29 -3.25
CA THR A 20 -2.30 10.62 -3.33
C THR A 20 -1.98 11.65 -2.25
N ALA A 21 -0.78 11.61 -1.67
CA ALA A 21 -0.30 12.70 -0.82
C ALA A 21 -0.33 14.03 -1.62
N GLY A 22 -0.72 15.12 -0.97
CA GLY A 22 -0.96 16.42 -1.62
C GLY A 22 -2.40 16.66 -2.10
N GLU A 23 -3.24 15.62 -2.18
CA GLU A 23 -4.65 15.78 -2.55
C GLU A 23 -5.52 16.27 -1.38
N SER A 24 -6.76 16.66 -1.67
CA SER A 24 -7.76 16.98 -0.65
C SER A 24 -8.85 15.91 -0.56
N ILE A 25 -9.28 15.62 0.66
CA ILE A 25 -10.42 14.74 0.95
C ILE A 25 -11.67 15.58 1.08
N LYS A 26 -12.63 15.38 0.17
CA LYS A 26 -13.90 16.12 0.14
C LYS A 26 -15.09 15.21 0.37
N GLY A 27 -16.12 15.76 0.99
CA GLY A 27 -17.36 15.05 1.23
C GLY A 27 -18.35 15.83 2.08
N ASN A 28 -19.39 15.13 2.50
CA ASN A 28 -20.46 15.65 3.34
C ASN A 28 -20.69 14.73 4.53
N LEU A 29 -20.85 15.31 5.71
CA LEU A 29 -21.43 14.63 6.87
C LEU A 29 -22.94 14.74 6.78
N ILE A 30 -23.62 13.59 6.85
CA ILE A 30 -25.07 13.50 6.73
C ILE A 30 -25.66 13.27 8.12
N PHE A 31 -26.47 14.23 8.56
CA PHE A 31 -27.22 14.16 9.80
C PHE A 31 -28.71 13.95 9.49
N ASP A 32 -29.31 12.93 10.08
CA ASP A 32 -30.76 12.80 10.13
C ASP A 32 -31.30 13.77 11.19
N GLY A 33 -32.36 14.49 10.85
CA GLY A 33 -32.92 15.50 11.75
C GLY A 33 -33.36 14.89 13.08
N ALA A 34 -32.83 15.43 14.17
CA ALA A 34 -33.23 15.07 15.52
C ALA A 34 -34.71 15.47 15.81
N PRO A 35 -35.38 14.90 16.83
CA PRO A 35 -36.70 15.36 17.25
C PRO A 35 -36.75 16.85 17.60
N THR A 36 -35.61 17.40 18.04
CA THR A 36 -35.40 18.81 18.38
C THR A 36 -34.17 19.35 17.65
N THR A 37 -34.15 20.66 17.37
CA THR A 37 -32.98 21.31 16.77
C THR A 37 -31.75 21.10 17.64
N SER A 38 -30.68 20.60 17.03
CA SER A 38 -29.41 20.30 17.72
C SER A 38 -28.30 21.21 17.21
N LYS A 39 -27.32 21.51 18.07
CA LYS A 39 -26.15 22.34 17.70
C LYS A 39 -24.85 21.56 17.94
N ILE A 40 -23.93 21.64 16.97
CA ILE A 40 -22.59 21.08 17.05
C ILE A 40 -21.60 22.23 17.12
N PHE A 41 -21.04 22.48 18.30
CA PHE A 41 -20.20 23.66 18.53
C PHE A 41 -18.80 23.51 17.95
N ASP A 42 -18.25 22.29 18.02
CA ASP A 42 -16.94 21.97 17.48
C ASP A 42 -17.05 20.67 16.71
N LEU A 43 -16.71 20.73 15.42
CA LEU A 43 -16.62 19.59 14.53
C LEU A 43 -15.21 19.58 13.93
N HIS A 44 -14.46 18.55 14.27
CA HIS A 44 -13.08 18.36 13.84
C HIS A 44 -12.97 17.11 12.97
N LEU A 45 -12.32 17.26 11.83
CA LEU A 45 -11.80 16.15 11.05
C LEU A 45 -10.32 16.03 11.30
N ILE A 46 -9.87 14.83 11.66
CA ILE A 46 -8.49 14.56 12.00
C ILE A 46 -7.99 13.42 11.11
N LEU A 47 -6.94 13.69 10.34
CA LEU A 47 -6.17 12.66 9.66
C LEU A 47 -5.10 12.14 10.60
N THR A 48 -5.19 10.86 10.93
CA THR A 48 -4.20 10.15 11.74
C THR A 48 -3.57 9.05 10.92
N GLY A 49 -2.26 8.83 11.07
CA GLY A 49 -1.57 7.67 10.51
C GLY A 49 -1.01 6.84 11.66
N VAL A 50 -1.12 5.52 11.48
CA VAL A 50 -0.68 4.53 12.46
C VAL A 50 0.39 3.67 11.84
N VAL A 51 1.52 3.54 12.53
CA VAL A 51 2.54 2.53 12.21
C VAL A 51 2.51 1.46 13.29
N ARG A 52 2.45 0.19 12.87
CA ARG A 52 2.46 -0.97 13.78
C ARG A 52 3.50 -2.00 13.39
N GLN A 53 4.05 -2.67 14.40
CA GLN A 53 4.88 -3.86 14.27
C GLN A 53 4.08 -5.11 14.66
N SER A 54 4.12 -6.13 13.81
CA SER A 54 3.58 -7.47 14.09
C SER A 54 4.61 -8.30 14.85
N ASN A 55 4.20 -8.95 15.94
CA ASN A 55 5.08 -9.87 16.68
C ASN A 55 5.20 -11.26 16.03
N SER A 56 4.47 -11.52 14.94
CA SER A 56 4.53 -12.81 14.24
C SER A 56 4.72 -12.59 12.74
N TYR A 57 5.84 -13.09 12.21
CA TYR A 57 6.02 -13.25 10.77
C TYR A 57 5.00 -14.29 10.29
N ARG A 58 3.95 -13.84 9.61
CA ARG A 58 3.04 -14.75 8.92
C ARG A 58 3.12 -14.44 7.43
N PRO A 59 3.76 -15.30 6.62
CA PRO A 59 3.65 -15.15 5.18
C PRO A 59 2.17 -15.17 4.82
N TYR A 60 1.75 -14.21 4.01
CA TYR A 60 0.35 -13.97 3.66
C TYR A 60 -0.18 -15.11 2.77
N VAL A 61 -0.44 -16.26 3.38
CA VAL A 61 -1.07 -17.43 2.76
C VAL A 61 -2.46 -17.56 3.37
N GLU A 62 -3.44 -16.99 2.66
CA GLU A 62 -4.90 -17.28 2.63
C GLU A 62 -5.70 -17.65 3.90
N ASN A 63 -5.10 -17.68 5.08
CA ASN A 63 -5.74 -18.16 6.28
C ASN A 63 -6.29 -17.00 7.11
N LYS A 64 -7.63 -16.90 7.07
CA LYS A 64 -8.49 -16.07 7.93
C LYS A 64 -8.30 -16.39 9.42
N ARG A 65 -7.16 -16.04 10.02
CA ARG A 65 -6.96 -16.17 11.48
C ARG A 65 -6.29 -14.94 12.08
N HIS A 66 -6.90 -14.47 13.16
CA HIS A 66 -6.60 -13.34 14.02
C HIS A 66 -5.15 -12.80 13.95
N LEU A 67 -5.06 -11.52 13.56
CA LEU A 67 -3.93 -10.62 13.72
C LEU A 67 -3.93 -10.02 15.14
N SER A 68 -3.83 -10.83 16.18
CA SER A 68 -4.06 -10.38 17.57
C SER A 68 -2.80 -10.04 18.39
N ASP A 69 -1.59 -10.17 17.84
CA ASP A 69 -0.35 -9.89 18.58
C ASP A 69 0.44 -8.73 17.96
N TYR A 70 0.02 -7.49 18.25
CA TYR A 70 0.74 -6.26 17.90
C TYR A 70 1.27 -5.60 19.17
N SER A 71 2.56 -5.27 19.18
CA SER A 71 3.23 -4.67 20.35
C SER A 71 3.31 -3.15 20.29
N TYR A 72 3.20 -2.53 19.10
CA TYR A 72 3.49 -1.09 18.94
C TYR A 72 2.45 -0.34 18.11
N ASN A 73 2.08 0.85 18.61
CA ASN A 73 1.19 1.82 17.96
C ASN A 73 1.86 3.20 18.02
N ILE A 74 2.38 3.71 16.91
CA ILE A 74 2.70 5.14 16.80
C ILE A 74 1.56 5.78 16.03
N LEU A 75 0.76 6.58 16.73
CA LEU A 75 -0.33 7.35 16.16
C LEU A 75 0.11 8.81 16.05
N GLN A 76 0.26 9.28 14.82
CA GLN A 76 0.60 10.67 14.53
C GLN A 76 -0.59 11.35 13.86
N THR A 77 -0.89 12.57 14.32
CA THR A 77 -1.90 13.43 13.69
C THR A 77 -1.20 14.29 12.66
N TYR A 78 -1.67 14.24 11.41
CA TYR A 78 -1.03 14.94 10.28
C TYR A 78 -1.80 16.15 9.81
N SER A 79 -3.13 16.10 9.88
CA SER A 79 -3.98 17.20 9.46
C SER A 79 -5.21 17.27 10.36
N LYS A 80 -5.63 18.48 10.70
CA LYS A 80 -6.84 18.76 11.48
C LYS A 80 -7.58 19.92 10.84
N CYS A 81 -8.77 19.65 10.30
CA CYS A 81 -9.65 20.68 9.77
C CYS A 81 -10.84 20.89 10.72
N ARG A 82 -11.22 22.16 10.94
CA ARG A 82 -12.46 22.50 11.63
C ARG A 82 -13.55 22.72 10.57
N VAL A 83 -14.59 21.89 10.63
CA VAL A 83 -15.73 22.03 9.73
C VAL A 83 -16.65 23.09 10.31
N THR A 84 -16.55 24.31 9.79
CA THR A 84 -17.44 25.42 10.14
C THR A 84 -18.18 25.87 8.90
N LYS A 85 -19.50 25.92 8.97
CA LYS A 85 -20.34 26.54 7.94
C LYS A 85 -20.59 27.98 8.38
N GLY A 86 -19.66 28.86 8.05
CA GLY A 86 -19.72 30.27 8.48
C GLY A 86 -19.10 30.50 9.86
N THR A 87 -18.61 31.72 10.04
CA THR A 87 -17.90 32.28 11.20
C THR A 87 -18.42 31.81 12.56
N GLU A 88 -17.52 31.28 13.40
CA GLU A 88 -17.59 31.05 14.87
C GLU A 88 -18.79 30.30 15.48
N ASP A 89 -19.88 30.08 14.74
CA ASP A 89 -21.13 29.55 15.26
C ASP A 89 -21.29 28.05 15.01
N ALA A 90 -21.85 27.38 16.01
CA ALA A 90 -22.17 25.96 15.98
C ALA A 90 -22.96 25.57 14.71
N VAL A 91 -22.62 24.42 14.13
CA VAL A 91 -23.42 23.82 13.05
C VAL A 91 -24.79 23.44 13.60
N THR A 92 -25.83 24.10 13.09
CA THR A 92 -27.21 23.87 13.50
C THR A 92 -27.85 22.80 12.62
N ILE A 93 -28.38 21.75 13.25
CA ILE A 93 -29.12 20.66 12.62
C ILE A 93 -30.60 20.88 12.94
N PRO A 94 -31.42 21.35 11.97
CA PRO A 94 -32.85 21.58 12.20
C PRO A 94 -33.58 20.30 12.57
N ALA A 95 -34.59 20.43 13.43
CA ALA A 95 -35.44 19.31 13.81
C ALA A 95 -36.06 18.62 12.58
N LYS A 96 -36.07 17.28 12.58
CA LYS A 96 -36.72 16.44 11.56
C LYS A 96 -36.29 16.69 10.10
N THR A 97 -35.20 17.41 9.88
CA THR A 97 -34.69 17.75 8.55
C THR A 97 -33.29 17.16 8.37
N ARG A 98 -33.06 16.48 7.24
CA ARG A 98 -31.72 16.02 6.86
C ARG A 98 -30.81 17.24 6.64
N THR A 99 -29.64 17.22 7.25
CA THR A 99 -28.64 18.29 7.12
C THR A 99 -27.35 17.72 6.58
N GLU A 100 -26.79 18.39 5.58
CA GLU A 100 -25.50 18.05 5.00
C GLU A 100 -24.48 19.14 5.32
N VAL A 101 -23.33 18.71 5.83
CA VAL A 101 -22.24 19.57 6.24
C VAL A 101 -21.00 19.17 5.45
N GLY A 102 -20.67 19.98 4.46
CA GLY A 102 -19.49 19.77 3.61
C GLY A 102 -18.20 19.89 4.41
N PHE A 103 -17.19 19.11 4.02
CA PHE A 103 -15.85 19.17 4.56
C PHE A 103 -14.81 19.05 3.45
N GLU A 104 -13.65 19.63 3.71
CA GLU A 104 -12.44 19.49 2.93
C GLU A 104 -11.26 19.34 3.89
N LEU A 105 -10.41 18.35 3.64
CA LEU A 105 -9.24 18.04 4.46
C LEU A 105 -8.04 17.80 3.55
N ASP A 106 -7.08 18.71 3.59
CA ASP A 106 -5.85 18.60 2.80
C ASP A 106 -4.92 17.54 3.37
N ILE A 107 -4.37 16.71 2.47
CA ILE A 107 -3.40 15.68 2.77
C ILE A 107 -2.00 16.27 2.53
N PRO A 108 -1.11 16.29 3.54
CA PRO A 108 0.25 16.75 3.34
C PRO A 108 1.01 15.93 2.28
N GLU A 109 1.81 16.60 1.45
CA GLU A 109 2.67 15.94 0.43
C GLU A 109 3.74 15.03 1.05
N SER A 110 4.15 15.30 2.29
CA SER A 110 5.17 14.54 3.02
C SER A 110 4.69 13.18 3.52
N LEU A 111 3.39 12.87 3.42
CA LEU A 111 2.89 11.58 3.88
C LEU A 111 3.44 10.43 3.06
N TRP A 112 3.88 9.39 3.76
CA TRP A 112 4.25 8.12 3.14
C TRP A 112 3.00 7.28 2.82
N SER A 113 3.17 6.30 1.95
CA SER A 113 2.13 5.38 1.52
C SER A 113 1.61 4.52 2.66
N THR A 114 0.33 4.20 2.61
CA THR A 114 -0.22 2.99 3.24
C THR A 114 0.58 1.78 2.73
N PHE A 115 0.95 0.89 3.63
CA PHE A 115 1.76 -0.30 3.32
C PHE A 115 1.40 -1.41 4.30
N LEU A 116 1.27 -2.64 3.79
CA LEU A 116 0.99 -3.83 4.57
C LEU A 116 2.09 -4.87 4.32
N GLY A 117 3.03 -5.00 5.25
CA GLY A 117 4.05 -6.05 5.23
C GLY A 117 3.79 -7.14 6.27
N GLY A 118 4.57 -8.23 6.21
CA GLY A 118 4.44 -9.35 7.13
C GLY A 118 4.82 -9.03 8.58
N LEU A 119 5.67 -8.01 8.78
CA LEU A 119 6.22 -7.64 10.09
C LEU A 119 5.81 -6.24 10.56
N GLY A 120 5.20 -5.45 9.68
CA GLY A 120 4.72 -4.12 10.04
C GLY A 120 3.91 -3.48 8.94
N TYR A 121 3.15 -2.45 9.31
CA TYR A 121 2.28 -1.74 8.39
C TYR A 121 2.08 -0.28 8.76
N THR A 122 1.64 0.49 7.77
CA THR A 122 1.19 1.88 7.86
C THR A 122 -0.25 1.98 7.35
N VAL A 123 -1.15 2.57 8.14
CA VAL A 123 -2.56 2.79 7.75
C VAL A 123 -2.99 4.19 8.18
N TYR A 124 -3.79 4.85 7.34
CA TYR A 124 -4.35 6.16 7.63
C TYR A 124 -5.84 6.09 7.96
N ARG A 125 -6.27 7.00 8.83
CA ARG A 125 -7.61 7.06 9.40
C ARG A 125 -8.08 8.50 9.48
N ILE A 126 -9.30 8.72 8.99
CA ILE A 126 -10.06 9.93 9.24
C ILE A 126 -10.89 9.68 10.49
N ILE A 127 -10.68 10.53 11.49
CA ILE A 127 -11.46 10.54 12.73
C ILE A 127 -12.24 11.84 12.77
N ILE A 128 -13.56 11.71 12.95
CA ILE A 128 -14.44 12.85 13.09
C ILE A 128 -14.81 12.97 14.56
N ILE A 129 -14.55 14.12 15.14
CA ILE A 129 -14.83 14.42 16.55
C ILE A 129 -15.80 15.58 16.61
N GLY A 130 -16.85 15.43 17.40
CA GLY A 130 -17.87 16.45 17.58
C GLY A 130 -18.16 16.72 19.05
N ARG A 131 -18.53 17.96 19.37
CA ARG A 131 -19.11 18.35 20.67
C ARG A 131 -20.61 18.65 20.53
N PRO A 132 -21.51 17.83 21.10
CA PRO A 132 -22.95 18.07 21.02
C PRO A 132 -23.40 19.08 22.07
N ASN A 133 -24.31 19.97 21.69
CA ASN A 133 -25.25 20.69 22.57
C ASN A 133 -24.66 21.61 23.67
N SER A 134 -23.34 21.79 23.78
CA SER A 134 -22.75 22.79 24.69
C SER A 134 -21.31 23.11 24.29
N ALA A 135 -20.93 24.39 24.36
CA ALA A 135 -19.53 24.82 24.24
C ALA A 135 -18.70 24.50 25.49
N ILE A 136 -19.33 24.34 26.66
CA ILE A 136 -18.65 24.40 27.97
C ILE A 136 -18.67 23.06 28.72
N PHE A 137 -19.67 22.18 28.50
CA PHE A 137 -19.93 21.04 29.41
C PHE A 137 -20.01 19.65 28.75
N ALA A 138 -19.87 19.53 27.43
CA ALA A 138 -19.94 18.24 26.76
C ALA A 138 -18.55 17.72 26.38
N LYS A 139 -18.25 16.47 26.77
CA LYS A 139 -17.03 15.76 26.35
C LYS A 139 -17.08 15.54 24.83
N GLU A 140 -15.96 15.81 24.17
CA GLU A 140 -15.77 15.46 22.75
C GLU A 140 -16.04 13.97 22.53
N GLY A 141 -16.83 13.67 21.50
CA GLY A 141 -17.17 12.31 21.10
C GLY A 141 -16.67 12.03 19.69
N VAL A 142 -16.14 10.83 19.48
CA VAL A 142 -15.86 10.33 18.13
C VAL A 142 -17.19 10.04 17.44
N LEU A 143 -17.45 10.72 16.32
CA LEU A 143 -18.64 10.55 15.51
C LEU A 143 -18.45 9.45 14.47
N CYS A 144 -17.29 9.46 13.82
CA CYS A 144 -16.97 8.55 12.73
C CYS A 144 -15.48 8.21 12.74
N HIS A 145 -15.18 7.02 12.25
CA HIS A 145 -13.85 6.56 11.93
C HIS A 145 -13.89 5.89 10.55
N LYS A 146 -13.00 6.29 9.65
CA LYS A 146 -12.83 5.66 8.34
C LYS A 146 -11.35 5.47 8.02
N GLU A 147 -10.98 4.24 7.67
CA GLU A 147 -9.66 3.93 7.14
C GLU A 147 -9.59 4.34 5.67
N ILE A 148 -8.46 4.94 5.29
CA ILE A 148 -8.19 5.40 3.92
C ILE A 148 -6.81 4.90 3.47
N VAL A 149 -6.60 4.91 2.17
CA VAL A 149 -5.32 4.60 1.55
C VAL A 149 -4.67 5.90 1.10
N ILE A 150 -3.43 6.09 1.50
CA ILE A 150 -2.61 7.19 1.00
C ILE A 150 -1.48 6.59 0.17
N ILE A 151 -1.16 7.21 -0.95
CA ILE A 151 0.00 6.88 -1.77
C ILE A 151 0.93 8.08 -1.70
N GLY A 152 2.09 7.89 -1.09
CA GLY A 152 3.08 8.93 -0.95
C GLY A 152 3.60 9.38 -2.31
N LEU A 153 3.97 10.65 -2.42
CA LEU A 153 4.54 11.22 -3.64
C LEU A 153 6.02 10.86 -3.75
N VAL A 154 6.42 10.24 -4.85
CA VAL A 154 7.81 9.90 -5.15
C VAL A 154 8.04 10.21 -6.62
N ASN A 155 9.03 11.06 -6.89
CA ASN A 155 9.41 11.38 -8.25
C ASN A 155 9.77 10.10 -9.01
N SER A 156 9.16 9.89 -10.17
CA SER A 156 9.48 8.77 -11.06
C SER A 156 10.88 8.86 -11.64
N ILE A 157 11.43 10.08 -11.73
CA ILE A 157 12.79 10.36 -12.15
C ILE A 157 13.62 10.69 -10.91
N ARG A 158 14.70 9.94 -10.70
CA ARG A 158 15.65 10.17 -9.62
C ARG A 158 17.06 10.18 -10.18
N ASP A 159 17.84 11.18 -9.79
CA ASP A 159 19.25 11.29 -10.19
C ASP A 159 20.01 9.99 -9.87
N GLY A 160 20.78 9.51 -10.86
CA GLY A 160 21.50 8.23 -10.79
C GLY A 160 20.69 6.98 -11.18
N PHE A 161 19.39 7.11 -11.48
CA PHE A 161 18.54 6.01 -11.99
C PHE A 161 18.07 6.21 -13.44
N VAL A 162 18.37 7.37 -14.02
CA VAL A 162 18.00 7.75 -15.39
C VAL A 162 19.02 7.25 -16.40
N ASP A 163 20.27 7.05 -15.97
CA ASP A 163 21.34 6.58 -16.83
C ASP A 163 21.21 5.10 -17.15
N GLU A 164 21.77 4.72 -18.29
CA GLU A 164 21.93 3.34 -18.71
C GLU A 164 22.74 2.56 -17.65
N PHE A 165 22.23 1.42 -17.24
CA PHE A 165 22.95 0.51 -16.37
C PHE A 165 23.67 -0.53 -17.21
N ASN A 166 24.99 -0.64 -17.02
CA ASN A 166 25.81 -1.67 -17.65
C ASN A 166 26.82 -2.22 -16.65
N GLU A 167 26.61 -3.45 -16.19
CA GLU A 167 27.54 -4.15 -15.29
C GLU A 167 27.92 -5.50 -15.88
N THR A 168 29.21 -5.84 -15.74
CA THR A 168 29.73 -7.17 -16.08
C THR A 168 30.42 -7.80 -14.88
N LYS A 169 29.94 -8.99 -14.48
CA LYS A 169 30.59 -9.84 -13.48
C LYS A 169 31.35 -10.96 -14.15
N VAL A 170 32.55 -11.23 -13.64
CA VAL A 170 33.44 -12.28 -14.15
C VAL A 170 33.75 -13.26 -13.04
N PHE A 171 33.53 -14.54 -13.33
CA PHE A 171 34.01 -15.66 -12.53
C PHE A 171 35.25 -16.23 -13.20
N THR A 172 36.30 -16.50 -12.41
CA THR A 172 37.54 -17.13 -12.90
C THR A 172 37.73 -18.47 -12.20
N SER A 173 37.90 -19.53 -12.99
CA SER A 173 38.14 -20.87 -12.42
C SER A 173 39.51 -20.94 -11.75
N LYS A 174 39.59 -21.64 -10.60
CA LYS A 174 40.85 -21.94 -9.92
C LYS A 174 41.65 -23.08 -10.60
N SER A 175 41.03 -23.83 -11.52
CA SER A 175 41.65 -24.99 -12.16
C SER A 175 42.45 -24.62 -13.42
N GLY A 176 43.72 -24.25 -13.25
CA GLY A 176 44.84 -24.51 -14.19
C GLY A 176 44.80 -23.97 -15.63
N GLY A 177 43.77 -23.24 -16.04
CA GLY A 177 43.72 -22.55 -17.33
C GLY A 177 42.69 -21.45 -17.23
N ASN A 178 43.00 -20.24 -17.72
CA ASN A 178 42.24 -18.98 -17.61
C ASN A 178 40.79 -19.04 -18.17
N GLN A 179 40.00 -20.01 -17.73
CA GLN A 179 38.60 -20.21 -18.07
C GLN A 179 37.79 -19.26 -17.21
N THR A 180 37.06 -18.38 -17.89
CA THR A 180 36.22 -17.39 -17.24
C THR A 180 34.77 -17.54 -17.70
N ALA A 181 33.84 -17.26 -16.80
CA ALA A 181 32.44 -17.07 -17.16
C ALA A 181 32.09 -15.60 -16.90
N LYS A 182 31.37 -14.96 -17.83
CA LYS A 182 30.97 -13.56 -17.71
C LYS A 182 29.46 -13.42 -17.78
N LEU A 183 28.90 -12.60 -16.91
CA LEU A 183 27.51 -12.16 -16.93
C LEU A 183 27.50 -10.65 -17.14
N SER A 184 27.02 -10.21 -18.30
CA SER A 184 26.83 -8.81 -18.64
C SER A 184 25.34 -8.49 -18.62
N VAL A 185 24.96 -7.44 -17.91
CA VAL A 185 23.58 -6.99 -17.75
C VAL A 185 23.49 -5.54 -18.20
N HIS A 186 22.51 -5.27 -19.03
CA HIS A 186 22.25 -3.98 -19.64
C HIS A 186 20.77 -3.59 -19.46
N LEU A 187 20.53 -2.37 -18.98
CA LEU A 187 19.21 -1.77 -18.88
C LEU A 187 19.28 -0.32 -19.34
N ASP A 188 18.28 0.11 -20.11
CA ASP A 188 18.22 1.48 -20.62
C ASP A 188 17.88 2.50 -19.50
N LYS A 189 17.15 2.07 -18.47
CA LYS A 189 16.78 2.87 -17.30
C LYS A 189 16.66 2.01 -16.04
N MET A 190 16.85 2.61 -14.87
CA MET A 190 16.64 1.97 -13.56
C MET A 190 15.46 2.57 -12.79
N CYS A 191 14.76 3.54 -13.38
CA CYS A 191 13.55 4.11 -12.83
C CYS A 191 12.29 3.69 -13.60
N ALA A 192 11.19 3.51 -12.89
CA ALA A 192 9.91 3.17 -13.48
C ALA A 192 8.74 3.61 -12.59
N THR A 193 7.55 3.64 -13.17
CA THR A 193 6.29 3.68 -12.42
C THR A 193 5.58 2.34 -12.51
N PRO A 194 4.76 1.97 -11.50
CA PRO A 194 3.85 0.84 -11.65
C PRO A 194 3.02 0.96 -12.92
N GLY A 195 2.87 -0.14 -13.66
CA GLY A 195 2.23 -0.15 -14.98
C GLY A 195 3.20 -0.02 -16.15
N ASP A 196 4.40 0.54 -15.95
CA ASP A 196 5.42 0.67 -17.01
C ASP A 196 5.89 -0.68 -17.54
N MET A 197 6.16 -0.75 -18.84
CA MET A 197 6.95 -1.85 -19.42
C MET A 197 8.44 -1.63 -19.14
N PHE A 198 9.05 -2.61 -18.49
CA PHE A 198 10.46 -2.60 -18.12
C PHE A 198 11.22 -3.68 -18.89
N SER A 199 12.32 -3.33 -19.54
CA SER A 199 13.07 -4.24 -20.42
C SER A 199 14.54 -4.32 -20.05
N PHE A 200 15.17 -5.47 -20.33
CA PHE A 200 16.60 -5.68 -20.09
C PHE A 200 17.22 -6.54 -21.18
N ARG A 201 18.55 -6.43 -21.28
CA ARG A 201 19.41 -7.26 -22.13
C ARG A 201 20.48 -7.91 -21.28
N VAL A 202 20.56 -9.24 -21.31
CA VAL A 202 21.56 -10.02 -20.60
C VAL A 202 22.38 -10.80 -21.61
N LYS A 203 23.69 -10.88 -21.37
CA LYS A 203 24.61 -11.70 -22.15
C LYS A 203 25.46 -12.53 -21.20
N VAL A 204 25.48 -13.84 -21.42
CA VAL A 204 26.36 -14.76 -20.68
C VAL A 204 27.38 -15.36 -21.62
N GLU A 205 28.65 -15.21 -21.28
CA GLU A 205 29.78 -15.83 -21.97
C GLU A 205 30.32 -16.98 -21.10
N ASN A 206 30.19 -18.22 -21.56
CA ASN A 206 30.73 -19.39 -20.88
C ASN A 206 32.08 -19.78 -21.49
N GLY A 207 33.16 -19.47 -20.78
CA GLY A 207 34.50 -20.00 -21.08
C GLY A 207 34.83 -21.29 -20.33
N LEU A 208 33.90 -21.82 -19.53
CA LEU A 208 34.11 -23.05 -18.76
C LEU A 208 33.76 -24.29 -19.58
N LYS A 209 34.41 -25.41 -19.23
CA LYS A 209 34.05 -26.73 -19.79
C LYS A 209 32.70 -27.25 -19.29
N LEU A 210 32.21 -26.74 -18.16
CA LEU A 210 30.97 -27.17 -17.53
C LEU A 210 29.78 -26.27 -17.94
N PRO A 211 28.54 -26.81 -17.91
CA PRO A 211 27.35 -26.00 -18.13
C PRO A 211 27.04 -25.12 -16.91
N LEU A 212 26.62 -23.86 -17.15
CA LEU A 212 26.35 -22.87 -16.09
C LEU A 212 24.90 -22.86 -15.60
N GLY A 213 24.04 -23.75 -16.14
CA GLY A 213 22.61 -23.78 -15.83
C GLY A 213 21.83 -22.73 -16.61
N ALA A 214 20.67 -22.32 -16.11
CA ALA A 214 19.86 -21.25 -16.71
C ALA A 214 20.13 -19.91 -16.03
N ILE A 215 19.90 -18.84 -16.79
CA ILE A 215 19.88 -17.47 -16.27
C ILE A 215 18.55 -17.27 -15.54
N LYS A 216 18.57 -16.70 -14.34
CA LYS A 216 17.35 -16.35 -13.59
C LYS A 216 17.32 -14.85 -13.35
N MET A 217 16.15 -14.24 -13.60
CA MET A 217 15.85 -12.87 -13.22
C MET A 217 14.80 -12.88 -12.11
N VAL A 218 15.05 -12.12 -11.06
CA VAL A 218 14.12 -11.92 -9.95
C VAL A 218 13.97 -10.43 -9.67
N PHE A 219 12.78 -9.88 -9.90
CA PHE A 219 12.40 -8.56 -9.41
C PHE A 219 11.86 -8.70 -7.99
N GLN A 220 12.50 -8.05 -7.03
CA GLN A 220 12.14 -8.17 -5.61
C GLN A 220 11.96 -6.81 -4.93
N GLN A 221 11.04 -6.79 -3.98
CA GLN A 221 10.86 -5.74 -3.00
C GLN A 221 11.58 -6.15 -1.71
N ASN A 222 12.45 -5.27 -1.21
CA ASN A 222 13.11 -5.43 0.08
C ASN A 222 12.51 -4.44 1.06
N VAL A 223 12.00 -4.95 2.17
CA VAL A 223 11.40 -4.17 3.25
C VAL A 223 12.29 -4.28 4.47
N THR A 224 12.67 -3.15 5.05
CA THR A 224 13.45 -3.09 6.29
C THR A 224 12.62 -2.39 7.36
N TYR A 225 12.53 -3.02 8.52
CA TYR A 225 11.81 -2.49 9.68
C TYR A 225 12.82 -1.99 10.72
N ASP A 226 12.66 -0.74 11.17
CA ASP A 226 13.55 -0.11 12.16
C ASP A 226 12.77 0.40 13.38
N PHE A 227 12.29 -0.54 14.21
CA PHE A 227 11.62 -0.24 15.48
C PHE A 227 12.60 -0.16 16.67
N SER A 228 13.89 0.09 16.39
CA SER A 228 15.00 -0.03 17.36
C SER A 228 14.99 0.97 18.52
N GLY A 229 14.19 2.05 18.44
CA GLY A 229 14.11 3.09 19.47
C GLY A 229 13.13 2.82 20.62
N MET A 230 12.47 1.65 20.66
CA MET A 230 11.40 1.34 21.62
C MET A 230 11.76 0.14 22.51
N PRO A 231 11.37 0.13 23.81
CA PRO A 231 11.79 -0.90 24.74
C PRO A 231 11.10 -2.24 24.43
N SER A 232 11.75 -3.12 23.66
CA SER A 232 11.59 -4.57 23.80
C SER A 232 12.93 -5.28 23.73
N LEU A 233 12.99 -6.43 24.42
CA LEU A 233 14.16 -7.28 24.61
C LEU A 233 14.61 -8.03 23.33
N PHE A 234 14.01 -7.77 22.17
CA PHE A 234 14.30 -8.48 20.93
C PHE A 234 14.41 -7.48 19.76
N LEU A 235 15.45 -6.65 19.79
CA LEU A 235 15.89 -5.87 18.63
C LEU A 235 16.57 -6.81 17.61
N GLN A 236 15.82 -7.26 16.60
CA GLN A 236 16.41 -7.55 15.30
C GLN A 236 15.89 -6.54 14.29
N LYS A 237 16.80 -6.01 13.46
CA LYS A 237 16.40 -5.37 12.20
C LYS A 237 15.84 -6.46 11.32
N ASP A 238 14.54 -6.64 11.39
CA ASP A 238 13.89 -7.64 10.58
C ASP A 238 13.80 -7.13 9.14
N LYS A 239 14.12 -8.03 8.21
CA LYS A 239 14.06 -7.77 6.77
C LYS A 239 13.09 -8.75 6.14
N GLU A 240 12.28 -8.24 5.24
CA GLU A 240 11.35 -9.02 4.43
C GLU A 240 11.72 -8.84 2.96
N VAL A 241 11.68 -9.94 2.20
CA VAL A 241 11.96 -9.94 0.77
C VAL A 241 10.77 -10.57 0.06
N ASN A 242 10.09 -9.76 -0.75
CA ASN A 242 8.94 -10.17 -1.54
C ASN A 242 9.36 -10.29 -3.00
N PHE A 243 9.17 -11.47 -3.58
CA PHE A 243 9.44 -11.71 -5.00
C PHE A 243 8.23 -11.29 -5.82
N LEU A 244 8.39 -10.23 -6.62
CA LEU A 244 7.30 -9.65 -7.40
C LEU A 244 7.20 -10.31 -8.78
N VAL A 245 8.34 -10.51 -9.44
CA VAL A 245 8.40 -11.18 -10.75
C VAL A 245 9.60 -12.12 -10.76
N GLN A 246 9.39 -13.33 -11.26
CA GLN A 246 10.47 -14.30 -11.48
C GLN A 246 10.41 -14.82 -12.91
N LYS A 247 11.56 -14.87 -13.57
CA LYS A 247 11.66 -15.43 -14.91
C LYS A 247 12.94 -16.24 -15.05
N GLU A 248 12.80 -17.44 -15.59
CA GLU A 248 13.91 -18.26 -16.02
C GLU A 248 14.14 -18.06 -17.52
N GLY A 249 15.39 -17.77 -17.87
CA GLY A 249 15.87 -17.56 -19.22
C GLY A 249 16.45 -18.85 -19.82
N PRO A 250 17.19 -18.72 -20.94
CA PRO A 250 17.77 -19.87 -21.63
C PRO A 250 18.82 -20.59 -20.78
N THR A 251 18.95 -21.91 -21.01
CA THR A 251 20.05 -22.72 -20.48
C THR A 251 21.34 -22.45 -21.24
N ILE A 252 22.44 -22.39 -20.49
CA ILE A 252 23.77 -22.08 -21.01
C ILE A 252 24.49 -23.41 -21.27
N PRO A 253 24.73 -23.77 -22.55
CA PRO A 253 25.37 -25.03 -22.89
C PRO A 253 26.84 -25.06 -22.42
N PRO A 254 27.40 -26.27 -22.24
CA PRO A 254 28.82 -26.42 -21.94
C PRO A 254 29.68 -26.07 -23.15
N GLY A 255 30.91 -25.65 -22.88
CA GLY A 255 31.94 -25.47 -23.90
C GLY A 255 32.46 -24.03 -23.96
N PRO A 256 33.78 -23.84 -24.17
CA PRO A 256 34.39 -22.52 -24.19
C PRO A 256 33.90 -21.67 -25.37
N GLY A 257 33.70 -20.37 -25.12
CA GLY A 257 33.33 -19.40 -26.15
C GLY A 257 31.83 -19.38 -26.48
N ARG A 258 30.99 -20.12 -25.74
CA ARG A 258 29.54 -20.07 -25.92
C ARG A 258 29.01 -18.76 -25.35
N THR A 259 28.25 -18.05 -26.16
CA THR A 259 27.57 -16.81 -25.77
C THR A 259 26.08 -17.00 -25.89
N VAL A 260 25.33 -16.66 -24.84
CA VAL A 260 23.87 -16.74 -24.82
C VAL A 260 23.30 -15.35 -24.50
N PRO A 261 22.64 -14.69 -25.46
CA PRO A 261 21.88 -13.48 -25.19
C PRO A 261 20.49 -13.81 -24.64
N TRP A 262 19.97 -12.95 -23.79
CA TRP A 262 18.59 -13.01 -23.30
C TRP A 262 18.02 -11.61 -23.17
N ASN A 263 17.02 -11.31 -23.99
CA ASN A 263 16.29 -10.06 -23.97
C ASN A 263 14.87 -10.35 -23.53
N TRP A 264 14.37 -9.60 -22.56
CA TRP A 264 13.02 -9.79 -22.06
C TRP A 264 12.45 -8.48 -21.51
N SER A 265 11.12 -8.42 -21.42
CA SER A 265 10.40 -7.31 -20.82
C SER A 265 9.24 -7.83 -19.97
N PHE A 266 8.86 -7.04 -18.98
CA PHE A 266 7.72 -7.30 -18.10
C PHE A 266 7.10 -5.98 -17.64
N GLN A 267 5.83 -6.03 -17.27
CA GLN A 267 5.14 -4.88 -16.70
C GLN A 267 5.45 -4.76 -15.20
N ILE A 268 5.78 -3.56 -14.73
CA ILE A 268 6.00 -3.32 -13.30
C ILE A 268 4.66 -3.50 -12.56
N PRO A 269 4.58 -4.42 -11.60
CA PRO A 269 3.35 -4.64 -10.85
C PRO A 269 2.99 -3.43 -10.00
N HIS A 270 1.70 -3.26 -9.75
CA HIS A 270 1.17 -2.31 -8.80
C HIS A 270 1.71 -2.56 -7.39
N THR A 271 2.59 -1.67 -6.94
CA THR A 271 3.26 -1.75 -5.64
C THR A 271 3.51 -0.36 -5.07
N VAL A 272 3.84 -0.28 -3.78
CA VAL A 272 4.14 1.00 -3.14
C VAL A 272 5.39 1.63 -3.74
N PRO A 273 5.46 2.96 -3.87
CA PRO A 273 6.66 3.62 -4.40
C PRO A 273 7.87 3.41 -3.49
N SER A 274 9.07 3.59 -4.05
CA SER A 274 10.34 3.51 -3.31
C SER A 274 10.35 4.46 -2.12
N GLU A 275 10.92 4.02 -0.99
CA GLU A 275 10.93 4.74 0.30
C GLU A 275 9.53 5.05 0.88
N MET A 276 8.46 4.65 0.19
CA MET A 276 7.06 4.91 0.53
C MET A 276 6.60 6.36 0.40
N GLY A 277 7.44 7.35 0.06
CA GLY A 277 6.99 8.74 -0.06
C GLY A 277 8.16 9.72 -0.15
N ALA A 278 7.87 11.02 -0.26
CA ALA A 278 8.88 12.04 -0.54
C ALA A 278 9.93 12.14 0.57
N GLU A 279 9.51 12.09 1.83
CA GLU A 279 10.39 12.12 3.00
C GLU A 279 10.75 10.72 3.52
N GLY A 280 10.08 9.70 2.98
CA GLY A 280 10.15 8.31 3.42
C GLY A 280 9.47 8.05 4.77
N CYS A 281 9.19 6.77 5.05
CA CYS A 281 8.71 6.37 6.38
C CYS A 281 9.89 6.11 7.33
N PRO A 282 9.88 6.67 8.56
CA PRO A 282 11.01 6.54 9.48
C PRO A 282 11.25 5.10 9.97
N LEU A 283 10.20 4.27 10.01
CA LEU A 283 10.22 2.95 10.65
C LEU A 283 10.16 1.80 9.64
N ILE A 284 9.71 2.06 8.41
CA ILE A 284 9.58 1.05 7.36
C ILE A 284 10.21 1.62 6.09
N LYS A 285 11.20 0.92 5.55
CA LYS A 285 11.86 1.31 4.30
C LYS A 285 11.61 0.26 3.24
N VAL A 286 11.13 0.70 2.08
CA VAL A 286 10.84 -0.16 0.94
C VAL A 286 11.78 0.21 -0.21
N SER A 287 12.50 -0.77 -0.73
CA SER A 287 13.43 -0.62 -1.84
C SER A 287 13.29 -1.77 -2.83
N TYR A 288 13.65 -1.54 -4.09
CA TYR A 288 13.48 -2.53 -5.15
C TYR A 288 14.81 -2.85 -5.81
N CYS A 289 14.96 -4.10 -6.24
CA CYS A 289 16.07 -4.47 -7.11
C CYS A 289 15.71 -5.63 -8.04
N ILE A 290 16.45 -5.73 -9.13
CA ILE A 290 16.44 -6.89 -10.02
C ILE A 290 17.73 -7.67 -9.80
N LEU A 291 17.59 -8.97 -9.54
CA LEU A 291 18.70 -9.90 -9.42
C LEU A 291 18.81 -10.72 -10.70
N PHE A 292 19.98 -10.69 -11.33
CA PHE A 292 20.34 -11.61 -12.42
C PHE A 292 21.33 -12.64 -11.87
N ILE A 293 20.94 -13.92 -11.90
CA ILE A 293 21.67 -15.00 -11.23
C ILE A 293 21.96 -16.13 -12.21
N VAL A 294 23.21 -16.59 -12.21
CA VAL A 294 23.65 -17.84 -12.85
C VAL A 294 24.30 -18.70 -11.77
N ALA A 295 23.51 -19.61 -11.20
CA ALA A 295 23.85 -20.25 -9.93
C ALA A 295 24.68 -21.54 -10.05
N LYS A 296 24.74 -22.19 -11.22
CA LYS A 296 25.39 -23.51 -11.31
C LYS A 296 26.91 -23.35 -11.27
N PHE A 297 27.54 -23.71 -10.14
CA PHE A 297 28.99 -23.75 -9.89
C PHE A 297 29.75 -22.42 -9.84
N VAL A 298 29.24 -21.35 -10.46
CA VAL A 298 29.96 -20.06 -10.61
C VAL A 298 29.41 -18.90 -9.77
N ASN A 299 28.23 -19.06 -9.18
CA ASN A 299 27.54 -18.03 -8.38
C ASN A 299 27.70 -16.60 -8.92
N LEU A 300 27.45 -16.42 -10.23
CA LEU A 300 27.46 -15.10 -10.85
C LEU A 300 26.15 -14.39 -10.52
N LYS A 301 26.25 -13.21 -9.92
CA LYS A 301 25.11 -12.41 -9.53
C LYS A 301 25.36 -10.92 -9.81
N VAL A 302 24.45 -10.30 -10.56
CA VAL A 302 24.35 -8.85 -10.72
C VAL A 302 23.08 -8.39 -10.01
N THR A 303 23.17 -7.30 -9.26
CA THR A 303 22.06 -6.69 -8.53
C THR A 303 21.87 -5.27 -9.03
N VAL A 304 20.73 -5.01 -9.67
CA VAL A 304 20.40 -3.70 -10.23
C VAL A 304 19.40 -3.04 -9.30
N PRO A 305 19.74 -1.92 -8.62
CA PRO A 305 18.77 -1.18 -7.82
C PRO A 305 17.72 -0.55 -8.75
N ILE A 306 16.46 -0.59 -8.35
CA ILE A 306 15.35 -0.01 -9.11
C ILE A 306 14.65 1.05 -8.26
N HIS A 307 14.39 2.21 -8.86
CA HIS A 307 13.63 3.28 -8.24
C HIS A 307 12.21 3.31 -8.80
N LEU A 308 11.21 3.13 -7.93
CA LEU A 308 9.80 3.19 -8.31
C LEU A 308 9.18 4.52 -7.86
N GLY A 309 8.68 5.30 -8.80
CA GLY A 309 7.93 6.51 -8.53
C GLY A 309 6.45 6.26 -8.28
N THR A 310 5.76 7.33 -7.91
CA THR A 310 4.29 7.38 -7.89
C THR A 310 3.78 7.48 -9.33
N PRO A 311 2.80 6.67 -9.75
CA PRO A 311 2.18 6.78 -11.07
C PRO A 311 1.65 8.19 -11.31
N THR A 312 1.79 8.71 -12.53
CA THR A 312 1.12 9.93 -12.96
C THR A 312 -0.35 9.63 -13.24
N SER A 313 -1.25 10.49 -12.79
CA SER A 313 -2.69 10.25 -12.76
C SER A 313 -3.35 10.10 -14.14
N ASP A 314 -3.66 8.86 -14.52
CA ASP A 314 -4.84 8.56 -15.33
C ASP A 314 -5.89 7.92 -14.40
N GLU A 315 -6.99 8.64 -14.15
CA GLU A 315 -8.00 8.30 -13.13
C GLU A 315 -8.57 6.87 -13.25
N SER A 316 -8.61 6.31 -14.46
CA SER A 316 -9.11 4.96 -14.72
C SER A 316 -8.20 3.84 -14.21
N GLU A 317 -6.89 4.03 -14.21
CA GLU A 317 -5.94 3.04 -13.69
C GLU A 317 -5.92 3.07 -12.15
N TRP A 318 -6.18 4.23 -11.57
CA TRP A 318 -6.25 4.42 -10.13
C TRP A 318 -7.45 3.75 -9.48
N GLU A 319 -8.60 3.66 -10.15
CA GLU A 319 -9.76 2.94 -9.61
C GLU A 319 -9.52 1.44 -9.50
N GLU A 320 -8.87 0.83 -10.49
CA GLU A 320 -8.54 -0.60 -10.48
C GLU A 320 -7.48 -0.92 -9.42
N LEU A 321 -6.42 -0.11 -9.34
CA LEU A 321 -5.43 -0.09 -8.26
C LEU A 321 -6.09 0.04 -6.88
N SER A 322 -7.01 0.99 -6.75
CA SER A 322 -7.77 1.23 -5.52
C SER A 322 -8.65 0.04 -5.14
N LEU A 323 -9.19 -0.66 -6.13
CA LEU A 323 -10.00 -1.86 -5.95
C LEU A 323 -9.12 -3.04 -5.50
N GLU A 324 -7.95 -3.26 -6.10
CA GLU A 324 -7.01 -4.31 -5.71
C GLU A 324 -6.40 -4.05 -4.33
N TYR A 325 -5.90 -2.83 -4.09
CA TYR A 325 -5.34 -2.41 -2.81
C TYR A 325 -6.42 -2.38 -1.72
N GLY A 326 -7.63 -1.93 -2.08
CA GLY A 326 -8.82 -1.99 -1.23
C GLY A 326 -9.26 -3.42 -0.91
N LYS A 327 -9.15 -4.38 -1.84
CA LYS A 327 -9.38 -5.82 -1.56
C LYS A 327 -8.34 -6.37 -0.60
N LEU A 328 -7.06 -5.99 -0.74
CA LEU A 328 -5.97 -6.39 0.17
C LEU A 328 -6.18 -5.83 1.59
N LEU A 329 -6.52 -4.54 1.71
CA LEU A 329 -6.84 -3.90 2.98
C LEU A 329 -8.09 -4.48 3.64
N LYS A 330 -9.19 -4.67 2.87
CA LYS A 330 -10.41 -5.31 3.39
C LYS A 330 -10.12 -6.71 3.93
N ARG A 331 -9.30 -7.52 3.24
CA ARG A 331 -8.92 -8.88 3.68
C ARG A 331 -8.05 -8.88 4.94
N SER A 332 -7.20 -7.87 5.12
CA SER A 332 -6.31 -7.74 6.29
C SER A 332 -7.02 -7.16 7.53
N LEU A 333 -7.96 -6.23 7.33
CA LEU A 333 -8.55 -5.43 8.42
C LEU A 333 -9.91 -5.93 8.92
N SER A 334 -10.57 -6.86 8.21
CA SER A 334 -11.97 -7.28 8.48
C SER A 334 -12.18 -8.27 9.64
N SER A 335 -11.32 -8.30 10.67
CA SER A 335 -11.64 -9.09 11.88
C SER A 335 -11.44 -8.38 13.21
N GLN A 336 -10.80 -7.20 13.25
CA GLN A 336 -10.68 -6.42 14.49
C GLN A 336 -11.04 -4.93 14.36
N SER A 337 -11.06 -4.35 13.15
CA SER A 337 -11.54 -2.96 12.96
C SER A 337 -13.06 -2.84 13.16
N LEU A 338 -13.81 -3.92 12.89
CA LEU A 338 -15.27 -4.00 13.09
C LEU A 338 -15.69 -4.49 14.49
N ALA A 339 -14.83 -5.21 15.22
CA ALA A 339 -15.21 -5.87 16.46
C ALA A 339 -14.89 -5.08 17.73
N ALA A 340 -14.06 -4.03 17.65
CA ALA A 340 -13.61 -3.36 18.86
C ALA A 340 -14.61 -2.33 19.42
N TRP A 341 -15.49 -1.73 18.61
CA TRP A 341 -16.42 -0.69 19.08
C TRP A 341 -17.68 -0.65 18.21
N GLY A 342 -18.67 -1.49 18.53
CA GLY A 342 -19.96 -1.45 17.83
C GLY A 342 -20.84 -2.66 18.09
N ASP A 343 -21.25 -2.86 19.34
CA ASP A 343 -22.58 -3.44 19.58
C ASP A 343 -23.58 -2.32 19.29
N ASP A 344 -23.88 -2.09 18.01
CA ASP A 344 -25.16 -1.53 17.58
C ASP A 344 -25.32 -1.61 16.05
N LYS A 345 -26.48 -2.14 15.67
CA LYS A 345 -26.92 -2.39 14.30
C LYS A 345 -26.94 -1.08 13.51
N SER A 346 -25.94 -0.84 12.67
CA SER A 346 -26.09 0.05 11.52
C SER A 346 -25.64 -0.68 10.27
N GLU A 347 -26.61 -0.90 9.39
CA GLU A 347 -26.45 -1.58 8.12
C GLU A 347 -25.40 -0.85 7.28
N SER A 348 -24.34 -1.58 6.96
CA SER A 348 -23.31 -1.11 6.03
C SER A 348 -23.91 -0.95 4.63
N CYS A 349 -23.79 0.24 4.05
CA CYS A 349 -24.10 0.53 2.65
C CYS A 349 -23.11 -0.14 1.67
N TRP A 350 -23.14 -1.47 1.64
CA TRP A 350 -22.59 -2.29 0.57
C TRP A 350 -23.62 -3.37 0.21
N SER A 351 -24.83 -2.97 -0.18
CA SER A 351 -25.67 -3.84 -1.01
C SER A 351 -25.20 -3.70 -2.45
N LEU A 352 -24.33 -4.62 -2.84
CA LEU A 352 -23.98 -4.86 -4.23
C LEU A 352 -25.27 -5.28 -4.96
N LEU A 353 -25.52 -4.64 -6.10
CA LEU A 353 -26.53 -4.98 -7.08
C LEU A 353 -26.53 -6.50 -7.37
N GLU A 354 -27.51 -7.23 -6.85
CA GLU A 354 -27.94 -8.49 -7.44
C GLU A 354 -28.83 -8.13 -8.63
N LEU A 355 -28.27 -8.24 -9.83
CA LEU A 355 -29.01 -8.24 -11.08
C LEU A 355 -29.98 -9.43 -11.09
N GLU A 356 -31.26 -9.12 -11.02
CA GLU A 356 -32.37 -10.05 -11.21
C GLU A 356 -32.27 -10.70 -12.60
N GLY A 357 -31.86 -11.97 -12.62
CA GLY A 357 -32.15 -12.89 -13.70
C GLY A 357 -33.46 -13.63 -13.40
N ALA A 358 -34.59 -13.00 -13.70
CA ALA A 358 -35.88 -13.70 -13.77
C ALA A 358 -35.93 -14.49 -15.09
N GLY A 359 -36.13 -15.80 -14.98
CA GLY A 359 -36.22 -16.72 -16.12
C GLY A 359 -36.68 -18.12 -15.69
N GLU A 360 -37.91 -18.16 -15.18
CA GLU A 360 -38.92 -19.24 -15.24
C GLU A 360 -38.52 -20.73 -15.15
N GLY A 361 -39.20 -21.41 -14.21
CA GLY A 361 -40.06 -22.54 -14.56
C GLY A 361 -39.65 -23.92 -14.03
N GLY A 362 -40.47 -24.50 -13.14
CA GLY A 362 -40.51 -25.95 -12.98
C GLY A 362 -40.81 -26.51 -11.59
N SER A 363 -42.06 -26.36 -11.16
CA SER A 363 -42.88 -27.29 -10.35
C SER A 363 -42.24 -28.62 -9.89
N ARG A 364 -42.28 -28.92 -8.57
CA ARG A 364 -43.02 -30.09 -8.06
C ARG A 364 -43.11 -30.19 -6.53
N GLN A 365 -44.31 -30.60 -6.15
CA GLN A 365 -44.93 -30.96 -4.89
C GLN A 365 -44.15 -31.85 -3.89
N VAL A 366 -44.44 -31.59 -2.61
CA VAL A 366 -44.97 -32.50 -1.57
C VAL A 366 -44.32 -33.89 -1.48
N THR A 367 -43.60 -34.13 -0.38
CA THR A 367 -44.09 -35.00 0.71
C THR A 367 -43.43 -34.62 2.03
#